data_AF-A0A640TA98-F1
#
_entry.id   AF-A0A640TA98-F1
#
_cell.length_a   1.000
_cell.length_b   1.000
_cell.length_c   1.000
_cell.angle_alpha   90.00
_cell.angle_beta   90.00
_cell.angle_gamma   90.00
#
_symmetry.space_group_name_H-M   'P 1'
#
loop_
_entity.id
_entity.type
_entity.pdbx_description
1 polymer ?
#
loop_
_entity_poly.entity_id
_entity_poly.type
_entity_poly.pdbx_seq_one_letter_code
_entity_poly.pdbx_strand_id
1 'polypeptide(L)' 'MNTTAQAIQTVLNFDNHGSYWGESTIADLEVDIEQAQLYSQRIDEWRVTDRDGRPLRIVRIADPDFLDTISVIPA' A
#
# COMPACT_ATOMS: atom_id res chain seq x y z
N MET A 1 16.10 6.09 26.42
CA MET A 1 14.99 5.62 25.56
C MET A 1 15.26 6.20 24.18
N ASN A 2 15.81 5.41 23.25
CA ASN A 2 16.06 5.87 21.90
C ASN A 2 14.79 5.69 21.09
N THR A 3 13.98 6.75 21.00
CA THR A 3 12.93 6.84 20.00
C THR A 3 13.63 7.14 18.67
N THR A 4 14.07 6.10 17.95
CA THR A 4 14.34 6.26 16.52
C THR A 4 13.04 6.71 15.91
N ALA A 5 12.98 7.98 15.49
CA ALA A 5 11.93 8.45 14.59
C ALA A 5 11.89 7.46 13.43
N GLN A 6 10.83 6.67 13.34
CA GLN A 6 10.58 5.90 12.12
C GLN A 6 10.57 6.93 11.00
N ALA A 7 11.45 6.77 10.02
CA ALA A 7 11.29 7.48 8.77
C ALA A 7 9.84 7.23 8.34
N ILE A 8 9.07 8.30 8.14
CA ILE A 8 7.73 8.19 7.58
C ILE A 8 7.95 7.60 6.19
N GLN A 9 7.80 6.29 6.06
CA GLN A 9 7.90 5.63 4.78
C GLN A 9 6.63 5.95 4.02
N THR A 10 6.80 6.72 2.95
CA THR A 10 5.74 7.10 2.03
C THR A 10 5.20 5.88 1.32
N VAL A 11 3.88 5.74 1.31
CA VAL A 11 3.14 4.77 0.51
C VAL A 11 2.54 5.52 -0.68
N LEU A 12 2.78 5.03 -1.88
CA LEU A 12 2.22 5.61 -3.11
C LEU A 12 0.97 4.83 -3.50
N ASN A 13 -0.16 5.52 -3.63
CA ASN A 13 -1.45 4.91 -3.91
C ASN A 13 -1.85 5.11 -5.37
N PHE A 14 -2.26 4.03 -6.00
CA PHE A 14 -2.71 3.96 -7.38
C PHE A 14 -4.04 3.22 -7.48
N ASP A 15 -4.78 3.46 -8.57
CA ASP A 15 -5.88 2.58 -8.96
C ASP A 15 -5.38 1.38 -9.80
N ASN A 16 -6.28 0.44 -10.09
CA ASN A 16 -6.03 -0.70 -10.97
C ASN A 16 -5.79 -0.34 -12.45
N HIS A 17 -5.93 0.93 -12.84
CA HIS A 17 -5.49 1.44 -14.14
C HIS A 17 -4.09 2.08 -14.09
N GLY A 18 -3.47 2.14 -12.90
CA GLY A 18 -2.16 2.74 -12.68
C GLY A 18 -2.21 4.27 -12.53
N SER A 19 -3.38 4.87 -12.34
CA SER A 19 -3.48 6.30 -12.06
C SER A 19 -3.06 6.57 -10.63
N TYR A 20 -2.15 7.54 -10.45
CA TYR A 20 -1.68 7.96 -9.13
C TYR A 20 -2.71 8.84 -8.42
N TRP A 21 -3.07 8.49 -7.19
CA TRP A 21 -4.12 9.16 -6.41
C TRP A 21 -3.61 9.87 -5.15
N GLY A 22 -2.36 9.65 -4.77
CA GLY A 22 -1.74 10.38 -3.66
C GLY A 22 -0.79 9.53 -2.84
N GLU A 23 -0.30 10.13 -1.77
CA GLU A 23 0.59 9.51 -0.80
C GLU A 23 -0.15 9.27 0.52
N SER A 24 0.17 8.18 1.18
CA SER A 24 -0.21 7.90 2.57
C SER A 24 1.00 7.42 3.37
N THR A 25 0.81 7.12 4.65
CA THR A 25 1.83 6.49 5.48
C THR A 25 1.61 4.98 5.57
N ILE A 26 2.63 4.23 6.01
CA ILE A 26 2.46 2.81 6.35
C ILE A 26 1.37 2.63 7.42
N ALA A 27 1.28 3.53 8.39
CA ALA A 27 0.27 3.44 9.43
C ALA A 27 -1.16 3.53 8.85
N ASP A 28 -1.37 4.44 7.89
CA ASP A 28 -2.66 4.55 7.20
C ASP A 28 -2.98 3.28 6.41
N LEU A 29 -2.00 2.74 5.67
CA LEU A 29 -2.18 1.50 4.91
C LEU A 29 -2.52 0.31 5.81
N GLU A 30 -1.86 0.14 6.96
CA GLU A 30 -2.17 -0.96 7.86
C GLU A 30 -3.59 -0.81 8.44
N VAL A 31 -4.06 0.41 8.69
CA VAL A 31 -5.48 0.66 9.04
C VAL A 31 -6.42 0.26 7.90
N ASP A 32 -6.10 0.61 6.66
CA ASP A 32 -6.91 0.25 5.49
C ASP A 32 -6.96 -1.27 5.29
N ILE A 33 -5.85 -1.98 5.51
CA ILE A 33 -5.77 -3.45 5.48
C ILE A 33 -6.66 -4.05 6.58
N GLU A 34 -6.58 -3.54 7.81
CA GLU A 34 -7.43 -4.01 8.92
C GLU A 34 -8.92 -3.82 8.61
N GLN A 35 -9.30 -2.66 8.06
CA GLN A 35 -10.68 -2.41 7.62
C GLN A 35 -11.10 -3.38 6.52
N ALA A 36 -10.28 -3.56 5.48
CA ALA A 36 -10.56 -4.47 4.39
C ALA A 36 -10.75 -5.92 4.86
N GLN A 37 -9.95 -6.37 5.84
CA GLN A 37 -10.12 -7.68 6.47
C GLN A 37 -11.44 -7.80 7.22
N LEU A 38 -11.85 -6.76 7.97
CA LEU A 38 -13.14 -6.74 8.69
C LEU A 38 -14.32 -6.87 7.73
N TYR A 39 -14.25 -6.24 6.56
CA TYR A 39 -15.26 -6.34 5.51
C TYR A 39 -15.11 -7.56 4.59
N SER A 40 -14.14 -8.45 4.86
CA SER A 40 -13.83 -9.61 4.02
C SER A 40 -13.56 -9.23 2.56
N GLN A 41 -13.00 -8.03 2.32
CA GLN A 41 -12.54 -7.62 1.02
C GLN A 41 -11.34 -8.47 0.59
N ARG A 42 -11.17 -8.64 -0.72
CA ARG A 42 -10.03 -9.38 -1.25
C ARG A 42 -8.78 -8.52 -1.16
N ILE A 43 -7.76 -9.05 -0.52
CA ILE A 43 -6.44 -8.41 -0.38
C ILE A 43 -5.42 -9.31 -1.07
N ASP A 44 -4.71 -8.77 -2.06
CA ASP A 44 -3.56 -9.42 -2.69
C ASP A 44 -2.28 -8.68 -2.26
N GLU A 45 -1.24 -9.40 -1.81
CA GLU A 45 0.06 -8.80 -1.46
C GLU A 45 1.20 -9.54 -2.16
N TRP A 46 2.14 -8.79 -2.74
CA TRP A 46 3.33 -9.35 -3.37
C TRP A 46 4.54 -8.43 -3.27
N ARG A 47 5.72 -8.97 -3.62
CA ARG A 47 6.98 -8.23 -3.67
C ARG A 47 7.51 -8.23 -5.10
N VAL A 48 8.07 -7.10 -5.52
CA VAL A 48 8.65 -6.89 -6.85
C VAL A 48 9.87 -5.97 -6.72
N THR A 49 10.80 -6.07 -7.66
CA THR A 49 11.95 -5.15 -7.75
C THR A 49 11.67 -4.10 -8.82
N ASP A 50 11.90 -2.83 -8.51
CA ASP A 50 11.76 -1.74 -9.47
C ASP A 50 12.88 -1.75 -10.52
N ARG A 51 12.81 -0.81 -11.48
CA ARG A 51 13.79 -0.69 -12.57
C ARG A 51 15.22 -0.40 -12.08
N ASP A 52 15.36 0.19 -10.89
CA ASP A 52 16.62 0.61 -10.29
C ASP A 52 17.17 -0.48 -9.34
N GLY A 53 16.53 -1.66 -9.30
CA GLY A 53 16.93 -2.77 -8.45
C GLY A 53 16.42 -2.69 -7.02
N ARG A 54 15.50 -1.77 -6.70
CA ARG A 54 15.01 -1.55 -5.34
C ARG A 54 13.78 -2.42 -5.05
N PRO A 55 13.72 -3.07 -3.88
CA PRO A 55 12.55 -3.85 -3.50
C PRO A 55 11.33 -2.97 -3.23
N LEU A 56 10.17 -3.44 -3.69
CA LEU A 56 8.85 -2.86 -3.43
C LEU A 56 7.95 -3.94 -2.79
N ARG A 57 7.19 -3.56 -1.76
CA ARG A 57 6.00 -4.31 -1.31
C ARG A 57 4.78 -3.66 -1.96
N ILE A 58 3.93 -4.47 -2.57
CA ILE A 58 2.67 -4.00 -3.18
C ILE A 58 1.52 -4.69 -2.47
N VAL A 59 0.54 -3.89 -2.06
CA VAL A 59 -0.73 -4.35 -1.48
C VAL A 59 -1.85 -3.85 -2.38
N ARG A 60 -2.76 -4.75 -2.77
CA ARG A 60 -3.98 -4.43 -3.50
C ARG A 60 -5.19 -4.78 -2.63
N ILE A 61 -6.04 -3.80 -2.37
CA ILE A 61 -7.37 -4.01 -1.78
C ILE A 61 -8.38 -3.89 -2.92
N ALA A 62 -9.06 -4.99 -3.24
CA ALA A 62 -10.02 -5.01 -4.33
C ALA A 62 -11.36 -4.41 -3.90
N ASP A 63 -11.91 -3.53 -4.74
CA ASP A 63 -13.23 -2.94 -4.55
C ASP A 63 -14.13 -3.33 -5.73
N PRO A 64 -15.11 -4.23 -5.53
CA PRO A 64 -15.99 -4.66 -6.61
C PRO A 64 -16.99 -3.59 -7.05
N ASP A 65 -17.23 -2.58 -6.21
CA ASP A 65 -18.20 -1.50 -6.47
C ASP A 65 -17.52 -0.24 -7.04
N PHE A 66 -16.19 -0.19 -7.03
CA PHE A 66 -15.40 0.92 -7.57
C PHE A 66 -14.07 0.46 -8.21
N LEU A 67 -12.97 1.15 -7.90
CA LEU A 67 -11.62 0.86 -8.37
C LEU A 67 -10.81 0.30 -7.20
N ASP A 68 -9.93 -0.65 -7.49
CA ASP A 68 -9.03 -1.19 -6.46
C ASP A 68 -8.07 -0.10 -5.97
N THR A 69 -7.67 -0.22 -4.71
CA THR A 69 -6.54 0.55 -4.17
C THR A 69 -5.28 -0.28 -4.23
N ILE A 70 -4.26 0.21 -4.94
CA ILE A 70 -2.93 -0.40 -5.05
C ILE A 70 -1.92 0.49 -4.33
N SER A 71 -1.43 0.01 -3.20
CA SER A 71 -0.46 0.72 -2.37
C SER A 71 0.94 0.15 -2.58
N VAL A 72 1.87 1.01 -2.98
CA VAL A 72 3.27 0.68 -3.25
C VAL A 72 4.13 1.24 -2.13
N ILE A 73 4.87 0.36 -1.46
CA ILE A 73 5.78 0.69 -0.36
C ILE A 73 7.21 0.45 -0.84
N PRO A 74 8.00 1.51 -1.08
CA PRO A 74 9.43 1.38 -1.31
C PRO A 74 10.11 0.89 -0.03
N ALA A 75 10.87 -0.21 -0.12
CA ALA A 75 11.60 -0.79 1.00
C ALA A 75 13.01 -0.21 1.17
#